data_AF-F2VQY9-F1
#
_entry.id   AF-F2VQY9-F1
#
_cell.length_a   1.000
_cell.length_b   1.000
_cell.length_c   1.000
_cell.angle_alpha   90.00
_cell.angle_beta   90.00
_cell.angle_gamma   90.00
#
_symmetry.space_group_name_H-M   'P 1'
#
loop_
_entity.id
_entity.type
_entity.pdbx_description
1 polymer ?
#
loop_
_entity_poly.entity_id
_entity_poly.type
_entity_poly.pdbx_seq_one_letter_code
_entity_poly.pdbx_strand_id
1 'polypeptide(L)'
;CEEDDSSAGWTLRRNTTRHTRTECGAGWGRSAGSVCNISYMDPFDSGVYWCESREGATSKSINISVTGGSVILQSPVLPVMEGHDVTLHCKTKTSSNLPAAFYKDGSFIRTEPAGHMTIRHVTRSDEGLYKCDITGHGESPPSW
;
A
#
# COMPACT_ATOMS: atom_id res chain seq x y z
N CYS A 1 -4.09 -15.89 -2.19
CA CYS A 1 -4.46 -16.87 -1.16
C CYS A 1 -3.73 -18.15 -1.52
N GLU A 2 -2.45 -18.25 -1.16
CA GLU A 2 -1.66 -19.45 -1.46
C GLU A 2 -2.19 -20.63 -0.63
N GLU A 3 -2.26 -21.80 -1.27
CA GLU A 3 -2.73 -23.03 -0.64
C GLU A 3 -1.57 -23.65 0.12
N ASP A 4 -1.63 -23.59 1.45
CA ASP A 4 -0.71 -24.31 2.32
C ASP A 4 -1.27 -25.71 2.54
N ASP A 5 -1.01 -26.64 1.61
CA ASP A 5 -1.32 -28.09 1.58
C ASP A 5 -2.75 -28.54 2.03
N SER A 6 -3.65 -27.59 2.29
CA SER A 6 -5.01 -27.80 2.76
C SER A 6 -5.94 -27.65 1.56
N SER A 7 -6.68 -28.70 1.26
CA SER A 7 -7.73 -28.80 0.24
C SER A 7 -8.93 -27.87 0.44
N ALA A 8 -8.84 -26.92 1.37
CA ALA A 8 -9.89 -25.96 1.72
C ALA A 8 -9.85 -24.75 0.76
N GLY A 9 -10.28 -24.92 -0.49
CA GLY A 9 -10.24 -23.88 -1.53
C GLY A 9 -10.56 -22.47 -1.02
N TRP A 10 -9.54 -21.60 -0.99
CA TRP A 10 -9.56 -20.28 -0.37
C TRP A 10 -10.11 -19.22 -1.30
N THR A 11 -10.93 -18.30 -0.75
CA THR A 11 -11.55 -17.21 -1.52
C THR A 11 -11.12 -15.86 -0.99
N LEU A 12 -10.71 -14.94 -1.88
CA LEU A 12 -10.42 -13.56 -1.50
C LEU A 12 -11.72 -12.81 -1.24
N ARG A 13 -11.82 -12.22 -0.05
CA ARG A 13 -12.92 -11.35 0.38
C ARG A 13 -12.46 -9.93 0.65
N ARG A 14 -13.41 -9.00 0.59
CA ARG A 14 -13.20 -7.61 0.98
C ARG A 14 -14.39 -6.99 1.70
N ASN A 15 -14.08 -6.01 2.54
CA ASN A 15 -15.02 -5.01 3.08
C ASN A 15 -14.57 -3.65 2.57
N THR A 16 -15.40 -3.01 1.76
CA THR A 16 -15.21 -1.63 1.30
C THR A 16 -16.34 -0.76 1.85
N THR A 17 -16.27 0.55 1.57
CA THR A 17 -17.32 1.50 1.97
C THR A 17 -18.69 1.19 1.36
N ARG A 18 -18.72 0.59 0.16
CA ARG A 18 -19.97 0.31 -0.59
C ARG A 18 -20.48 -1.11 -0.40
N HIS A 19 -19.59 -2.06 -0.16
CA HIS A 19 -19.95 -3.47 -0.12
C HIS A 19 -19.21 -4.20 1.00
N THR A 20 -19.95 -5.05 1.70
CA THR A 20 -19.43 -5.85 2.80
C THR A 20 -19.32 -7.32 2.39
N ARG A 21 -18.17 -7.92 2.67
CA ARG A 21 -17.88 -9.36 2.58
C ARG A 21 -18.09 -9.94 1.17
N THR A 22 -17.83 -9.15 0.14
CA THR A 22 -17.91 -9.61 -1.26
C THR A 22 -16.71 -10.48 -1.61
N GLU A 23 -16.93 -11.52 -2.41
CA GLU A 23 -15.90 -12.40 -2.94
C GLU A 23 -15.39 -11.92 -4.31
N CYS A 24 -14.12 -12.20 -4.61
CA CYS A 24 -13.55 -11.90 -5.93
C CYS A 24 -14.32 -12.64 -7.03
N GLY A 25 -14.70 -11.92 -8.09
CA GLY A 25 -15.56 -12.41 -9.17
C GLY A 25 -17.03 -11.97 -9.02
N ALA A 26 -17.47 -11.57 -7.82
CA ALA A 26 -18.82 -11.05 -7.59
C ALA A 26 -18.94 -9.56 -7.96
N GLY A 27 -18.75 -9.24 -9.25
CA GLY A 27 -18.84 -7.88 -9.78
C GLY A 27 -17.58 -7.02 -9.56
N TRP A 28 -16.52 -7.58 -9.01
CA TRP A 28 -15.20 -6.95 -8.90
C TRP A 28 -14.11 -8.01 -9.01
N GLY A 29 -13.01 -7.65 -9.69
CA GLY A 29 -11.91 -8.56 -9.94
C GLY A 29 -12.29 -9.80 -10.75
N ARG A 30 -11.27 -10.59 -11.10
CA ARG A 30 -11.39 -11.89 -11.76
C ARG A 30 -10.56 -12.90 -11.00
N SER A 31 -11.19 -13.95 -10.50
CA SER A 31 -10.51 -15.08 -9.88
C SER A 31 -9.64 -15.82 -10.91
N ALA A 32 -8.38 -16.03 -10.58
CA ALA A 32 -7.40 -16.78 -11.35
C ALA A 32 -6.64 -17.72 -10.40
N GLY A 33 -7.32 -18.78 -9.96
CA GLY A 33 -6.79 -19.70 -8.93
C GLY A 33 -6.65 -18.99 -7.59
N SER A 34 -5.46 -19.01 -7.02
CA SER A 34 -5.09 -18.35 -5.76
C SER A 34 -5.01 -16.81 -5.85
N VAL A 35 -5.16 -16.24 -7.05
CA VAL A 35 -5.01 -14.81 -7.34
C VAL A 35 -6.35 -14.18 -7.71
N CYS A 36 -6.55 -12.93 -7.30
CA CYS A 36 -7.65 -12.09 -7.77
C CYS A 36 -7.07 -10.93 -8.60
N ASN A 37 -7.36 -10.92 -9.90
CA ASN A 37 -6.91 -9.87 -10.80
C ASN A 37 -7.93 -8.74 -10.86
N ILE A 38 -7.54 -7.55 -10.43
CA ILE A 38 -8.38 -6.36 -10.47
C ILE A 38 -7.80 -5.43 -11.53
N SER A 39 -8.52 -5.24 -12.64
CA SER A 39 -8.05 -4.42 -13.77
C SER A 39 -8.21 -2.92 -13.52
N TYR A 40 -9.17 -2.54 -12.68
CA TYR A 40 -9.49 -1.16 -12.35
C TYR A 40 -9.91 -1.06 -10.90
N MET A 41 -9.37 -0.05 -10.20
CA MET A 41 -9.71 0.27 -8.82
C MET A 41 -10.03 1.76 -8.72
N ASP A 42 -11.05 2.07 -7.96
CA ASP A 42 -11.48 3.42 -7.60
C ASP A 42 -11.27 3.66 -6.10
N PRO A 43 -11.18 4.92 -5.61
CA PRO A 43 -11.15 5.20 -4.16
C PRO A 43 -12.20 4.47 -3.33
N PHE A 44 -13.39 4.18 -3.87
CA PHE A 44 -14.44 3.40 -3.19
C PHE A 44 -14.09 1.92 -2.98
N ASP A 45 -13.08 1.40 -3.67
CA ASP A 45 -12.56 0.06 -3.46
C ASP A 45 -11.58 -0.01 -2.27
N SER A 46 -11.23 1.13 -1.66
CA SER A 46 -10.44 1.14 -0.43
C SER A 46 -11.14 0.37 0.69
N GLY A 47 -10.38 -0.41 1.45
CA GLY A 47 -10.95 -1.22 2.52
C GLY A 47 -10.05 -2.35 2.99
N VAL A 48 -10.66 -3.28 3.72
CA VAL A 48 -10.00 -4.44 4.32
C VAL A 48 -10.15 -5.65 3.40
N TYR A 49 -9.05 -6.34 3.13
CA TYR A 49 -9.00 -7.52 2.27
C TYR A 49 -8.39 -8.70 3.03
N TRP A 50 -8.98 -9.89 2.87
CA TRP A 50 -8.52 -11.12 3.53
C TRP A 50 -8.90 -12.36 2.72
N CYS A 51 -8.24 -13.49 2.98
CA CYS A 51 -8.62 -14.79 2.44
C CYS A 51 -9.49 -15.53 3.45
N GLU A 52 -10.57 -16.17 2.98
CA GLU A 52 -11.46 -17.00 3.80
C GLU A 52 -11.52 -18.42 3.22
N SER A 53 -11.40 -19.43 4.06
CA SER A 53 -11.56 -20.84 3.69
C SER A 53 -13.04 -21.25 3.73
N ARG A 54 -13.39 -22.36 3.07
CA ARG A 54 -14.76 -22.91 3.10
C ARG A 54 -15.22 -23.31 4.50
N GLU A 55 -14.28 -23.63 5.37
CA GLU A 55 -14.49 -24.03 6.77
C GLU A 55 -14.63 -22.81 7.70
N GLY A 56 -14.51 -21.59 7.16
CA GLY A 56 -14.66 -20.35 7.91
C GLY A 56 -13.37 -19.82 8.54
N ALA A 57 -12.21 -20.41 8.25
CA ALA A 57 -10.93 -19.87 8.70
C ALA A 57 -10.57 -18.61 7.90
N THR A 58 -9.98 -17.61 8.55
CA THR A 58 -9.58 -16.34 7.91
C THR A 58 -8.08 -16.10 8.01
N SER A 59 -7.46 -15.64 6.93
CA SER A 59 -6.08 -15.17 6.94
C SER A 59 -5.92 -13.86 7.72
N LYS A 60 -4.67 -13.41 7.88
CA LYS A 60 -4.40 -12.01 8.24
C LYS A 60 -5.05 -11.10 7.19
N SER A 61 -5.66 -10.02 7.68
CA SER A 61 -6.25 -8.98 6.83
C SER A 61 -5.24 -7.89 6.50
N ILE A 62 -5.36 -7.31 5.31
CA ILE A 62 -4.59 -6.14 4.89
C ILE A 62 -5.54 -4.99 4.58
N ASN A 63 -5.08 -3.76 4.81
CA ASN A 63 -5.78 -2.55 4.37
C ASN A 63 -5.21 -2.10 3.02
N ILE A 64 -6.08 -1.95 2.04
CA ILE A 64 -5.73 -1.37 0.74
C ILE A 64 -6.36 0.01 0.69
N SER A 65 -5.52 1.03 0.46
CA SER A 65 -5.94 2.40 0.23
C SER A 65 -5.74 2.73 -1.25
N VAL A 66 -6.83 3.09 -1.93
CA VAL A 66 -6.80 3.52 -3.32
C VAL A 66 -6.98 5.03 -3.34
N THR A 67 -5.98 5.74 -3.88
CA THR A 67 -6.01 7.19 -3.96
C THR A 67 -6.13 7.63 -5.41
N GLY A 68 -6.88 8.72 -5.66
CA GLY A 68 -7.01 9.31 -7.00
C GLY A 68 -5.75 10.04 -7.49
N GLY A 69 -4.76 10.24 -6.61
CA GLY A 69 -3.48 10.86 -6.93
C GLY A 69 -2.58 9.97 -7.80
N SER A 70 -1.67 10.61 -8.54
CA SER A 70 -0.73 9.90 -9.43
C SER A 70 0.56 9.45 -8.74
N VAL A 71 0.79 9.94 -7.51
CA VAL A 71 2.02 9.76 -6.73
C VAL A 71 1.71 9.00 -5.44
N ILE A 72 2.56 8.03 -5.12
CA ILE A 72 2.52 7.28 -3.87
C ILE A 72 3.86 7.35 -3.15
N LEU A 73 3.80 7.43 -1.81
CA LEU A 73 4.94 7.20 -0.95
C LEU A 73 4.89 5.76 -0.46
N GLN A 74 5.95 5.01 -0.74
CA GLN A 74 6.13 3.64 -0.29
C GLN A 74 7.06 3.64 0.93
N SER A 75 6.51 3.36 2.11
CA SER A 75 7.25 3.09 3.35
C SER A 75 7.37 1.56 3.60
N PRO A 76 8.32 1.12 4.43
CA PRO A 76 8.42 -0.28 4.86
C PRO A 76 7.17 -0.73 5.61
N VAL A 77 6.74 -1.98 5.40
CA VAL A 77 5.51 -2.53 5.98
C VAL A 77 5.67 -2.92 7.47
N LEU A 78 6.90 -3.06 7.94
CA LEU A 78 7.20 -3.46 9.31
C LEU A 78 7.69 -2.27 10.14
N PRO A 79 7.38 -2.24 11.46
CA PRO A 79 7.94 -1.25 12.36
C PRO A 79 9.46 -1.23 12.27
N VAL A 80 10.02 -0.04 12.13
CA VAL A 80 11.44 0.17 12.00
C VAL A 80 12.07 0.18 13.39
N MET A 81 13.13 -0.59 13.59
CA MET A 81 13.92 -0.56 14.83
C MET A 81 14.91 0.61 14.81
N GLU A 82 15.14 1.24 15.97
CA GLU A 82 16.17 2.26 16.10
C GLU A 82 17.54 1.73 15.65
N GLY A 83 18.36 2.62 15.09
CA GLY A 83 19.69 2.33 14.57
C GLY A 83 19.72 1.69 13.17
N HIS A 84 18.57 1.31 12.60
CA HIS A 84 18.50 0.80 11.23
C HIS A 84 18.27 1.91 10.21
N ASP A 85 18.57 1.61 8.95
CA ASP A 85 18.32 2.52 7.83
C ASP A 85 16.95 2.24 7.21
N VAL A 86 16.23 3.31 6.87
CA VAL A 86 14.92 3.25 6.20
C VAL A 86 15.01 3.97 4.88
N THR A 87 14.53 3.33 3.82
CA THR A 87 14.39 3.97 2.52
C THR A 87 12.92 4.15 2.18
N LEU A 88 12.54 5.41 1.98
CA LEU A 88 11.24 5.79 1.46
C LEU A 88 11.34 5.97 -0.05
N HIS A 89 10.36 5.45 -0.79
CA HIS A 89 10.32 5.65 -2.24
C HIS A 89 9.08 6.44 -2.65
N CYS A 90 9.31 7.51 -3.39
CA CYS A 90 8.26 8.28 -4.06
C CYS A 90 8.13 7.80 -5.50
N LYS A 91 6.97 7.29 -5.88
CA LYS A 91 6.77 6.69 -7.20
C LYS A 91 5.46 7.17 -7.82
N THR A 92 5.45 7.25 -9.15
CA THR A 92 4.23 7.36 -9.94
C THR A 92 3.83 5.97 -10.47
N LYS A 93 2.64 5.86 -11.07
CA LYS A 93 2.21 4.64 -11.76
C LYS A 93 3.20 4.17 -12.85
N THR A 94 3.90 5.10 -13.50
CA THR A 94 4.73 4.82 -14.68
C THR A 94 6.23 4.98 -14.47
N SER A 95 6.66 5.68 -13.41
CA SER A 95 8.08 5.94 -13.14
C SER A 95 8.39 6.03 -11.66
N SER A 96 9.53 5.46 -11.26
CA SER A 96 10.08 5.49 -9.91
C SER A 96 11.33 6.36 -9.75
N ASN A 97 11.85 6.92 -10.84
CA ASN A 97 13.16 7.59 -10.87
C ASN A 97 12.98 9.07 -11.25
N LEU A 98 12.02 9.74 -10.61
CA LEU A 98 11.77 11.17 -10.81
C LEU A 98 12.25 11.95 -9.58
N PRO A 99 12.72 13.18 -9.73
CA PRO A 99 13.02 14.05 -8.61
C PRO A 99 11.78 14.24 -7.73
N ALA A 100 11.94 14.04 -6.42
CA ALA A 100 10.85 14.15 -5.47
C ALA A 100 11.26 14.96 -4.23
N ALA A 101 10.41 15.89 -3.82
CA ALA A 101 10.52 16.59 -2.55
C ALA A 101 9.89 15.75 -1.44
N PHE A 102 10.58 15.59 -0.31
CA PHE A 102 10.11 14.84 0.85
C PHE A 102 9.77 15.77 2.00
N TYR A 103 8.67 15.44 2.69
CA TYR A 103 8.16 16.18 3.84
C TYR A 103 7.91 15.22 5.00
N LYS A 104 8.12 15.72 6.22
CA LYS A 104 7.75 15.06 7.48
C LYS A 104 6.88 16.01 8.29
N ASP A 105 5.71 15.55 8.71
CA ASP A 105 4.77 16.32 9.54
C ASP A 105 4.48 17.72 8.94
N GLY A 106 4.39 17.78 7.62
CA GLY A 106 4.19 19.01 6.85
C GLY A 106 5.45 19.86 6.61
N SER A 107 6.57 19.56 7.26
CA SER A 107 7.84 20.27 7.11
C SER A 107 8.68 19.69 5.97
N PHE A 108 9.22 20.55 5.10
CA PHE A 108 10.14 20.14 4.04
C PHE A 108 11.45 19.59 4.63
N ILE A 109 11.90 18.43 4.12
CA ILE A 109 13.15 17.79 4.53
C ILE A 109 14.24 18.06 3.49
N ARG A 110 14.02 17.56 2.26
CA ARG A 110 14.98 17.61 1.14
C ARG A 110 14.32 17.18 -0.17
N THR A 111 15.00 17.41 -1.29
CA THR A 111 14.63 16.88 -2.61
C THR A 111 15.65 15.86 -3.06
N GLU A 112 15.19 14.67 -3.44
CA GLU A 112 16.04 13.57 -3.91
C GLU A 112 15.85 13.36 -5.42
N PRO A 113 16.92 13.36 -6.23
CA PRO A 113 16.82 13.32 -7.69
C PRO A 113 16.31 11.99 -8.23
N ALA A 114 16.52 10.90 -7.49
CA ALA A 114 16.12 9.55 -7.87
C ALA A 114 14.81 9.10 -7.21
N GLY A 115 14.06 10.01 -6.57
CA GLY A 115 12.76 9.71 -5.99
C GLY A 115 12.81 8.78 -4.77
N HIS A 116 13.96 8.59 -4.14
CA HIS A 116 14.08 7.82 -2.90
C HIS A 116 14.92 8.57 -1.88
N MET A 117 14.49 8.50 -0.61
CA MET A 117 15.18 9.12 0.51
C MET A 117 15.52 8.05 1.54
N THR A 118 16.79 7.98 1.93
CA THR A 118 17.23 7.10 3.01
C THR A 118 17.48 7.88 4.29
N ILE A 119 16.75 7.53 5.35
CA ILE A 119 17.00 7.98 6.72
C ILE A 119 17.95 6.97 7.33
N ARG A 120 19.16 7.42 7.70
CA ARG A 120 20.19 6.54 8.26
C ARG A 120 20.16 6.59 9.77
N HIS A 121 20.40 5.46 10.42
CA HIS A 121 20.42 5.33 11.88
C HIS A 121 19.16 5.94 12.52
N VAL A 122 18.00 5.40 12.16
CA VAL A 122 16.69 5.89 12.61
C VAL A 122 16.63 5.99 14.14
N THR A 123 16.02 7.07 14.61
CA THR A 123 15.78 7.39 16.02
C THR A 123 14.30 7.62 16.27
N ARG A 124 13.87 7.66 17.54
CA ARG A 124 12.50 8.05 17.88
C ARG A 124 12.06 9.41 17.31
N SER A 125 12.98 10.35 17.11
CA SER A 125 12.65 11.64 16.50
C SER A 125 12.36 11.55 15.00
N ASP A 126 12.62 10.42 14.35
CA ASP A 126 12.26 10.16 12.95
C ASP A 126 10.83 9.62 12.81
N GLU A 127 10.17 9.22 13.89
CA GLU A 127 8.75 8.86 13.88
C GLU A 127 7.86 10.05 13.44
N GLY A 128 6.95 9.84 12.47
CA GLY A 128 6.02 10.86 12.01
C GLY A 128 5.38 10.52 10.66
N LEU A 129 4.55 11.42 10.14
CA LEU A 129 3.88 11.26 8.85
C LEU A 129 4.72 11.82 7.72
N TYR A 130 5.11 10.96 6.79
CA TYR A 130 5.87 11.32 5.61
C TYR A 130 4.97 11.47 4.39
N LYS A 131 5.29 12.45 3.54
CA LYS A 131 4.72 12.56 2.18
C LYS A 131 5.80 12.97 1.20
N CYS A 132 5.55 12.77 -0.09
CA CYS A 132 6.41 13.28 -1.14
C CYS A 132 5.63 14.05 -2.21
N ASP A 133 6.30 14.95 -2.90
CA ASP A 133 5.77 15.70 -4.04
C ASP A 133 6.69 15.51 -5.25
N ILE A 134 6.10 15.20 -6.40
CA ILE A 134 6.82 15.14 -7.68
C ILE A 134 6.29 16.28 -8.54
N THR A 135 7.18 17.19 -8.92
CA THR A 135 6.85 18.36 -9.74
C THR A 135 6.11 17.92 -11.02
N GLY A 136 4.91 18.45 -11.24
CA GLY A 136 4.06 18.14 -12.40
C GLY A 136 3.18 16.89 -12.24
N HIS A 137 3.35 16.11 -11.17
CA HIS A 137 2.57 14.91 -10.86
C HIS A 137 1.75 15.03 -9.57
N GLY A 138 2.17 15.93 -8.67
CA GLY A 138 1.48 16.27 -7.43
C GLY A 138 2.00 15.52 -6.20
N GLU A 139 1.24 15.64 -5.11
CA GLU A 139 1.63 15.10 -3.81
C GLU A 139 1.10 13.68 -3.56
N SER A 140 1.87 12.88 -2.82
CA SER A 140 1.41 11.63 -2.25
C SER A 140 0.51 11.88 -1.04
N PRO A 141 -0.40 10.95 -0.72
CA PRO A 141 -0.98 10.87 0.60
C PRO A 141 0.11 10.73 1.68
N PRO A 142 -0.14 11.20 2.92
CA PRO A 142 0.77 10.97 4.03
C PRO A 142 0.75 9.49 4.43
N SER A 143 1.94 8.94 4.73
CA SER A 143 2.13 7.60 5.27
C SER A 143 2.99 7.65 6.53
N TRP A 144 2.66 6.79 7.49
CA TRP A 144 3.53 6.49 8.62
C TRP A 144 4.66 5.54 8.18
#